data_AF-A0A0M5LEU6-F1
#
_entry.id   AF-A0A0M5LEU6-F1
#
_cell.length_a   1.000
_cell.length_b   1.000
_cell.length_c   1.000
_cell.angle_alpha   90.00
_cell.angle_beta   90.00
_cell.angle_gamma   90.00
#
_symmetry.space_group_name_H-M   'P 1'
#
loop_
_entity.id
_entity.type
_entity.pdbx_description
1 polymer ?
#
loop_
_entity_poly.entity_id
_entity_poly.type
_entity_poly.pdbx_seq_one_letter_code
_entity_poly.pdbx_strand_id
1 'polypeptide(L)'
;MKNLLALFFLTLHINSYALSPNEMLVVIGAVKYYNENCGGLTHKGMRKMNKSLKHFDMDNTPIGILERNSMAVSGYRTAQKFGCHGTKNEAQKAGYGQYIN
;
A
#
# COMPACT_ATOMS: atom_id res chain seq x y z
N MET A 1 -26.30 -44.36 13.80
CA MET A 1 -24.99 -44.13 14.46
C MET A 1 -24.12 -43.30 13.53
N LYS A 2 -23.57 -42.19 14.06
CA LYS A 2 -22.46 -41.34 13.57
C LYS A 2 -22.66 -40.69 12.19
N ASN A 3 -23.16 -39.45 12.08
CA ASN A 3 -22.47 -38.19 12.41
C ASN A 3 -20.96 -38.23 12.17
N LEU A 4 -20.52 -37.68 11.04
CA LEU A 4 -19.20 -37.09 10.76
C LEU A 4 -19.40 -36.18 9.52
N LEU A 5 -19.85 -34.93 9.67
CA LEU A 5 -19.02 -33.79 10.03
C LEU A 5 -17.64 -33.84 9.35
N ALA A 6 -17.53 -33.15 8.22
CA ALA A 6 -16.41 -32.26 7.97
C ALA A 6 -16.81 -31.32 6.82
N LEU A 7 -17.49 -30.22 7.18
CA LEU A 7 -17.35 -29.00 6.42
C LEU A 7 -15.85 -28.76 6.28
N PHE A 8 -15.33 -28.96 5.06
CA PHE A 8 -14.06 -28.38 4.66
C PHE A 8 -14.29 -26.86 4.57
N PHE A 9 -14.42 -26.21 5.73
CA PHE A 9 -14.10 -24.82 5.88
C PHE A 9 -12.61 -24.73 5.58
N LEU A 10 -12.30 -24.53 4.30
CA LEU A 10 -11.10 -23.85 3.88
C LEU A 10 -11.14 -22.50 4.60
N THR A 11 -10.57 -22.47 5.79
CA THR A 11 -10.07 -21.25 6.39
C THR A 11 -8.93 -20.81 5.50
N LEU A 12 -9.27 -20.16 4.37
CA LEU A 12 -8.35 -19.24 3.74
C LEU A 12 -7.98 -18.26 4.85
N HIS A 13 -6.80 -18.47 5.44
CA HIS A 13 -6.09 -17.42 6.13
C HIS A 13 -5.74 -16.40 5.05
N ILE A 14 -6.73 -15.57 4.73
CA ILE A 14 -6.50 -14.28 4.11
C ILE A 14 -5.75 -13.51 5.19
N ASN A 15 -4.43 -13.74 5.29
CA ASN A 15 -3.52 -12.89 6.03
C ASN A 15 -3.48 -11.58 5.26
N SER A 16 -4.58 -10.83 5.32
CA SER A 16 -4.57 -9.41 5.03
C SER A 16 -3.72 -8.81 6.14
N TYR A 17 -2.40 -8.79 5.94
CA TYR A 17 -1.51 -7.95 6.72
C TYR A 17 -2.05 -6.53 6.57
N ALA A 18 -2.76 -6.09 7.60
CA ALA A 18 -3.23 -4.73 7.69
C ALA A 18 -1.97 -3.87 7.90
N LEU A 19 -1.77 -2.89 7.02
CA LEU A 19 -0.72 -1.90 7.19
C LEU A 19 -0.86 -1.27 8.58
N SER A 20 0.24 -0.90 9.20
CA SER A 20 0.24 0.06 10.31
C SER A 20 0.25 1.50 9.77
N PRO A 21 -0.10 2.50 10.60
CA PRO A 21 0.03 3.91 10.21
C PRO A 21 1.45 4.29 9.75
N ASN A 22 2.50 3.72 10.36
CA ASN A 22 3.88 3.97 9.97
C ASN A 22 4.22 3.37 8.60
N GLU A 23 3.75 2.16 8.30
CA GLU A 23 3.92 1.57 6.97
C GLU A 23 3.13 2.36 5.93
N MET A 24 1.96 2.88 6.29
CA MET A 24 1.19 3.78 5.41
C MET A 24 1.98 5.05 5.07
N LEU A 25 2.68 5.65 6.03
CA LEU A 25 3.56 6.79 5.76
C LEU A 25 4.68 6.42 4.77
N VAL A 26 5.30 5.25 4.90
CA VAL A 26 6.29 4.75 3.92
C VAL A 26 5.66 4.65 2.52
N VAL A 27 4.45 4.11 2.42
CA VAL A 27 3.71 4.01 1.15
C VAL A 27 3.42 5.40 0.58
N ILE A 28 2.99 6.38 1.40
CA ILE A 28 2.79 7.78 0.95
C ILE A 28 4.06 8.32 0.29
N GLY A 29 5.21 8.10 0.92
CA GLY A 29 6.51 8.48 0.38
C GLY A 29 6.84 7.85 -0.98
N ALA A 30 6.67 6.53 -1.08
CA ALA A 30 6.93 5.80 -2.31
C ALA A 30 5.98 6.22 -3.45
N VAL A 31 4.71 6.43 -3.13
CA VAL A 31 3.69 6.91 -4.07
C VAL A 31 4.00 8.33 -4.54
N LYS A 32 4.46 9.22 -3.65
CA LYS A 32 4.90 10.57 -4.04
C LYS A 32 5.99 10.52 -5.11
N TYR A 33 7.06 9.76 -4.88
CA TYR A 33 8.13 9.58 -5.87
C TYR A 33 7.57 9.07 -7.21
N TYR A 34 6.70 8.06 -7.16
CA TYR A 34 6.14 7.45 -8.35
C TYR A 34 5.19 8.36 -9.13
N ASN A 35 4.44 9.23 -8.44
CA ASN A 35 3.60 10.25 -9.05
C ASN A 35 4.44 11.35 -9.71
N GLU A 36 5.55 11.76 -9.10
CA GLU A 36 6.42 12.83 -9.59
C GLU A 36 7.29 12.39 -10.79
N ASN A 37 7.72 11.12 -10.84
CA ASN A 37 8.81 10.70 -11.72
C ASN A 37 8.45 9.56 -12.70
N CYS A 38 7.31 8.91 -12.52
CA CYS A 38 6.97 7.70 -13.25
C CYS A 38 5.62 7.87 -13.99
N GLY A 39 4.60 7.07 -13.64
CA GLY A 39 3.25 7.18 -14.19
C GLY A 39 2.17 7.38 -13.13
N GLY A 40 2.56 7.47 -11.86
CA GLY A 40 1.64 7.55 -10.73
C GLY A 40 0.76 6.30 -10.51
N LEU A 41 -0.28 6.47 -9.70
CA LEU A 41 -1.24 5.42 -9.39
C LEU A 41 -2.31 5.25 -10.47
N THR A 42 -2.82 4.02 -10.63
CA THR A 42 -4.05 3.80 -11.38
C THR A 42 -5.24 4.41 -10.63
N HIS A 43 -6.38 4.60 -11.30
CA HIS A 43 -7.60 5.04 -10.62
C HIS A 43 -8.06 4.10 -9.50
N LYS A 44 -7.79 2.79 -9.64
CA LYS A 44 -8.01 1.82 -8.55
C LYS A 44 -7.04 2.05 -7.39
N GLY A 45 -5.78 2.36 -7.70
CA GLY A 45 -4.76 2.68 -6.70
C GLY A 45 -5.08 3.92 -5.89
N MET A 46 -5.47 5.02 -6.55
CA MET A 46 -5.91 6.24 -5.87
C MET A 46 -7.08 5.97 -4.91
N ARG A 47 -8.10 5.21 -5.35
CA ARG A 47 -9.24 4.85 -4.49
C ARG A 47 -8.82 3.98 -3.31
N LYS A 48 -7.91 3.03 -3.50
CA LYS A 48 -7.40 2.18 -2.42
C LYS A 48 -6.59 3.01 -1.41
N MET A 49 -5.71 3.89 -1.90
CA MET A 49 -4.92 4.81 -1.07
C MET A 49 -5.81 5.67 -0.18
N ASN A 50 -6.84 6.30 -0.76
CA ASN A 50 -7.78 7.13 0.00
C ASN A 50 -8.56 6.34 1.05
N LYS A 51 -8.94 5.08 0.76
CA LYS A 51 -9.56 4.20 1.75
C LYS A 51 -8.60 3.86 2.90
N SER A 52 -7.33 3.58 2.58
CA SER A 52 -6.31 3.33 3.60
C SER A 52 -6.03 4.54 4.47
N LEU A 53 -5.98 5.76 3.89
CA LEU A 53 -5.83 6.99 4.67
C LEU A 53 -6.98 7.17 5.67
N LYS A 54 -8.22 6.93 5.24
CA LYS A 54 -9.40 6.94 6.12
C LYS A 54 -9.33 5.91 7.23
N HIS A 55 -8.86 4.70 6.91
CA HIS A 55 -8.77 3.62 7.89
C HIS A 55 -7.81 3.94 9.04
N PHE A 56 -6.79 4.75 8.79
CA PHE A 56 -5.80 5.18 9.79
C PHE A 56 -6.03 6.61 10.30
N ASP A 57 -7.19 7.21 10.04
CA ASP A 57 -7.53 8.60 10.40
C ASP A 57 -6.53 9.64 9.87
N MET A 58 -5.84 9.34 8.77
CA MET A 58 -4.84 10.20 8.13
C MET A 58 -5.46 11.10 7.04
N ASP A 59 -6.69 10.83 6.61
CA ASP A 59 -7.33 11.57 5.51
C ASP A 59 -7.67 13.02 5.86
N ASN A 60 -7.81 13.34 7.15
CA ASN A 60 -7.99 14.71 7.63
C ASN A 60 -6.68 15.51 7.67
N THR A 61 -5.52 14.86 7.53
CA THR A 61 -4.23 15.53 7.51
C THR A 61 -3.87 15.90 6.06
N PRO A 62 -3.54 17.17 5.76
CA PRO A 62 -3.07 17.56 4.44
C PRO A 62 -1.93 16.67 3.94
N ILE A 63 -2.03 16.17 2.71
CA ILE A 63 -1.08 15.18 2.17
C ILE A 63 0.37 15.68 2.24
N GLY A 64 0.62 16.96 1.97
CA GLY A 64 1.96 17.56 2.06
C GLY A 64 2.53 17.63 3.48
N ILE A 65 1.71 17.46 4.53
CA ILE A 65 2.19 17.28 5.91
C ILE A 65 2.62 15.82 6.11
N LEU A 66 1.81 14.86 5.64
CA LEU A 66 2.13 13.43 5.70
C LEU A 66 3.43 13.11 4.95
N GLU A 67 3.63 13.72 3.79
CA GLU A 67 4.84 13.57 2.97
C GLU A 67 6.12 14.10 3.63
N ARG A 68 6.00 15.02 4.60
CA ARG A 68 7.14 15.56 5.37
C ARG A 68 7.55 14.67 6.54
N ASN A 69 6.73 13.65 6.89
CA ASN A 69 7.07 12.70 7.93
C ASN A 69 8.34 11.91 7.58
N SER A 70 9.18 11.60 8.56
CA SER A 70 10.45 10.86 8.35
C SER A 70 10.25 9.49 7.69
N MET A 71 9.15 8.79 7.99
CA MET A 71 8.80 7.52 7.37
C MET A 71 8.43 7.69 5.90
N ALA A 72 7.70 8.76 5.56
CA ALA A 72 7.40 9.10 4.17
C ALA A 72 8.66 9.50 3.40
N VAL A 73 9.54 10.29 4.01
CA VAL A 73 10.84 10.62 3.39
C VAL A 73 11.68 9.36 3.16
N SER A 74 11.67 8.41 4.09
CA SER A 74 12.34 7.11 3.93
C SER A 74 11.77 6.30 2.76
N GLY A 75 10.44 6.23 2.65
CA GLY A 75 9.75 5.58 1.54
C GLY A 75 10.08 6.21 0.18
N TYR A 76 10.10 7.55 0.12
CA TYR A 76 10.50 8.30 -1.08
C TYR A 76 11.92 7.96 -1.52
N ARG A 77 12.89 8.03 -0.59
CA ARG A 77 14.30 7.71 -0.88
C ARG A 77 14.48 6.26 -1.32
N THR A 78 13.70 5.36 -0.74
CA THR A 78 13.73 3.94 -1.11
C THR A 78 13.23 3.75 -2.54
N ALA A 79 12.06 4.33 -2.87
CA ALA A 79 11.53 4.30 -4.24
C ALA A 79 12.47 4.97 -5.25
N GLN A 80 13.12 6.08 -4.86
CA GLN A 80 14.14 6.75 -5.66
C GLN A 80 15.33 5.82 -5.98
N LYS A 81 15.84 5.07 -5.00
CA LYS A 81 16.93 4.11 -5.22
C LYS A 81 16.53 2.98 -6.18
N PHE A 82 15.30 2.51 -6.10
CA PHE A 82 14.79 1.45 -6.98
C PHE A 82 14.41 1.95 -8.38
N GLY A 83 14.16 3.25 -8.52
CA GLY A 83 13.62 3.84 -9.75
C GLY A 83 12.20 3.35 -10.04
N CYS A 84 11.65 3.76 -11.19
CA CYS A 84 10.28 3.42 -11.57
C CYS A 84 10.07 1.91 -11.72
N HIS A 85 10.93 1.24 -12.49
CA HIS A 85 10.78 -0.19 -12.75
C HIS A 85 10.97 -1.02 -11.47
N GLY A 86 11.99 -0.73 -10.66
CA GLY A 86 12.21 -1.43 -9.40
C GLY A 86 11.06 -1.23 -8.41
N THR A 87 10.58 0.01 -8.26
CA THR A 87 9.44 0.30 -7.37
C THR A 87 8.17 -0.42 -7.82
N LYS A 88 7.91 -0.49 -9.13
CA LYS A 88 6.77 -1.23 -9.70
C LYS A 88 6.89 -2.73 -9.43
N ASN A 89 8.09 -3.30 -9.56
CA ASN A 89 8.35 -4.71 -9.30
C ASN A 89 8.14 -5.05 -7.82
N GLU A 90 8.62 -4.21 -6.89
CA GLU A 90 8.38 -4.41 -5.45
C GLU A 90 6.89 -4.30 -5.10
N ALA A 91 6.17 -3.34 -5.69
CA ALA A 91 4.73 -3.25 -5.54
C ALA A 91 4.01 -4.48 -6.09
N GLN A 92 4.44 -5.04 -7.22
CA GLN A 92 3.88 -6.29 -7.76
C GLN A 92 4.09 -7.47 -6.82
N LYS A 93 5.30 -7.65 -6.28
CA LYS A 93 5.61 -8.70 -5.28
C LYS A 93 4.75 -8.58 -4.04
N ALA A 94 4.45 -7.35 -3.62
CA ALA A 94 3.59 -7.06 -2.47
C ALA A 94 2.07 -7.11 -2.80
N GLY A 95 1.68 -7.53 -4.03
CA GLY A 95 0.28 -7.64 -4.43
C GLY A 95 -0.39 -6.30 -4.79
N TYR A 96 0.39 -5.23 -4.91
CA TYR A 96 -0.07 -3.88 -5.27
C TYR A 96 0.12 -3.52 -6.75
N GLY A 97 0.64 -4.42 -7.58
CA GLY A 97 0.99 -4.13 -8.98
C GLY A 97 -0.13 -3.50 -9.82
N GLN A 98 -1.38 -3.94 -9.62
CA GLN A 98 -2.56 -3.40 -10.33
C GLN A 98 -2.95 -1.96 -9.93
N TYR A 99 -2.31 -1.41 -8.90
CA TYR A 99 -2.61 -0.08 -8.37
C TYR A 99 -1.64 0.99 -8.87
N ILE A 100 -0.62 0.61 -9.62
CA ILE A 100 0.46 1.49 -10.08
C ILE A 100 0.55 1.43 -11.62
N ASN A 101 0.69 2.58 -12.29
CA ASN A 101 0.81 2.67 -13.75
C ASN A 101 2.18 2.20 -14.24
#